data_AF-A0A6B3E958-F1
#
_entry.id   AF-A0A6B3E958-F1
#
_cell.length_a   1.000
_cell.length_b   1.000
_cell.length_c   1.000
_cell.angle_alpha   90.00
_cell.angle_beta   90.00
_cell.angle_gamma   90.00
#
_symmetry.space_group_name_H-M   'P 1'
#
loop_
_entity.id
_entity.type
_entity.pdbx_description
1 polymer ?
#
loop_
_entity_poly.entity_id
_entity_poly.type
_entity_poly.pdbx_seq_one_letter_code
_entity_poly.pdbx_strand_id
1 'polypeptide(L)'
;GTATDAYALLRVLYSRLGSPHIGGPAAFSFNTATVEASGALKVGKEHARAEKVTFHRTGGMCPRCEGRGTVTDMDLTQLYDASKSLADGALLAPGYKAGGWNARLYTESGLYDAGKPIAAFTERELHDFLYREPTRMKIAGINMTYEGLVPRIRKSMLARDREAMQPHIRAFVDRAVT
;
A
#
# COMPACT_ATOMS: atom_id res chain seq x y z
N GLY A 1 21.55 24.04 -16.84
CA GLY A 1 20.77 23.57 -15.68
C GLY A 1 19.97 22.37 -16.11
N THR A 2 19.97 21.31 -15.31
CA THR A 2 19.17 20.12 -15.60
C THR A 2 17.73 20.35 -15.17
N ALA A 3 16.75 19.64 -15.73
CA ALA A 3 15.34 19.76 -15.34
C ALA A 3 15.11 19.60 -13.82
N THR A 4 16.02 18.87 -13.15
CA THR A 4 16.03 18.65 -11.70
C THR A 4 16.34 19.91 -10.89
N ASP A 5 17.22 20.79 -11.40
CA ASP A 5 17.60 22.04 -10.71
C ASP A 5 16.45 23.05 -10.71
N ALA A 6 15.66 23.07 -11.78
CA ALA A 6 14.48 23.92 -11.90
C ALA A 6 13.45 23.60 -10.80
N TYR A 7 13.30 22.32 -10.43
CA TYR A 7 12.36 21.89 -9.41
C TYR A 7 12.73 22.41 -8.00
N ALA A 8 14.02 22.52 -7.68
CA ALA A 8 14.47 23.12 -6.42
C ALA A 8 14.13 24.62 -6.37
N LEU A 9 14.37 25.34 -7.46
CA LEU A 9 14.08 26.77 -7.57
C LEU A 9 12.57 27.06 -7.51
N LEU A 10 11.75 26.23 -8.17
CA LEU A 10 10.30 26.35 -8.12
C LEU A 10 9.76 26.17 -6.70
N ARG A 11 10.27 25.21 -5.92
CA ARG A 11 9.86 25.02 -4.52
C ARG A 11 10.15 26.24 -3.65
N VAL A 12 11.28 26.90 -3.87
CA VAL A 12 11.62 28.17 -3.18
C VAL A 12 10.67 29.28 -3.60
N LEU A 13 10.43 29.44 -4.90
CA LEU A 13 9.51 30.45 -5.45
C LEU A 13 8.11 30.30 -4.85
N TYR A 14 7.51 29.11 -4.92
CA TYR A 14 6.17 28.84 -4.39
C TYR A 14 6.10 28.95 -2.87
N SER A 15 7.16 28.61 -2.14
CA SER A 15 7.18 28.81 -0.68
C SER A 15 7.15 30.28 -0.26
N ARG A 16 7.61 31.19 -1.13
CA ARG A 16 7.66 32.63 -0.84
C ARG A 16 6.47 33.39 -1.39
N LEU A 17 5.98 32.99 -2.56
CA LEU A 17 4.99 33.75 -3.35
C LEU A 17 3.67 32.98 -3.57
N GLY A 18 3.58 31.72 -3.16
CA GLY A 18 2.40 30.89 -3.35
C GLY A 18 1.23 31.30 -2.45
N SER A 19 0.03 31.34 -3.03
CA SER A 19 -1.23 31.58 -2.32
C SER A 19 -2.22 30.45 -2.63
N PRO A 20 -2.73 29.70 -1.63
CA PRO A 20 -2.47 29.86 -0.20
C PRO A 20 -1.04 29.46 0.20
N HIS A 21 -0.50 30.09 1.25
CA HIS A 21 0.82 29.74 1.78
C HIS A 21 0.73 28.44 2.61
N ILE A 22 1.34 27.37 2.13
CA ILE A 22 1.27 26.03 2.76
C ILE A 22 2.53 25.62 3.55
N GLY A 23 3.56 26.48 3.59
CA GLY A 23 4.78 26.25 4.38
C GLY A 23 6.07 26.51 3.59
N GLY A 24 7.19 26.07 4.17
CA GLY A 24 8.50 26.18 3.52
C GLY A 24 8.66 25.26 2.29
N PRO A 25 9.81 25.29 1.60
CA PRO A 25 10.05 24.54 0.36
C PRO A 25 9.77 23.03 0.46
N ALA A 26 9.90 22.44 1.65
CA ALA A 26 9.60 21.03 1.92
C ALA A 26 8.12 20.67 1.70
N ALA A 27 7.20 21.61 1.95
CA ALA A 27 5.76 21.44 1.72
C ALA A 27 5.41 21.26 0.24
N PHE A 28 6.33 21.64 -0.67
CA PHE A 28 6.18 21.49 -2.12
C PHE A 28 7.03 20.35 -2.68
N SER A 29 7.61 19.51 -1.81
CA SER A 29 8.54 18.45 -2.21
C SER A 29 7.84 17.11 -2.39
N PHE A 30 8.00 16.47 -3.55
CA PHE A 30 7.43 15.15 -3.81
C PHE A 30 8.05 14.01 -3.00
N ASN A 31 9.26 14.18 -2.46
CA ASN A 31 10.00 13.13 -1.74
C ASN A 31 10.05 13.35 -0.22
N THR A 32 9.36 14.35 0.32
CA THR A 32 9.36 14.66 1.76
C THR A 32 7.98 14.41 2.34
N ALA A 33 7.87 13.41 3.22
CA ALA A 33 6.64 13.14 3.99
C ALA A 33 6.37 14.24 5.00
N THR A 34 5.08 14.48 5.29
CA THR A 34 4.69 15.18 6.52
C THR A 34 4.99 14.28 7.72
N VAL A 35 5.65 14.83 8.73
CA VAL A 35 6.00 14.12 9.96
C VAL A 35 5.59 14.92 11.19
N GLU A 36 5.21 14.19 12.24
CA GLU A 36 4.95 14.72 13.56
C GLU A 36 5.89 14.04 14.57
N ALA A 37 6.55 14.84 15.40
CA ALA A 37 7.43 14.37 16.45
C ALA A 37 7.05 15.01 17.78
N SER A 38 6.86 14.22 18.82
CA SER A 38 6.68 14.70 20.19
C SER A 38 7.96 14.47 21.00
N GLY A 39 8.43 15.49 21.72
CA GLY A 39 9.61 15.42 22.58
C GLY A 39 9.45 16.27 23.83
N ALA A 40 10.43 16.26 24.72
CA ALA A 40 10.45 17.16 25.87
C ALA A 40 11.61 18.17 25.71
N LEU A 41 11.30 19.47 25.64
CA LEU A 41 12.32 20.52 25.62
C LEU A 41 12.51 21.09 27.02
N LYS A 42 13.76 21.27 27.41
CA LYS A 42 14.14 22.11 28.55
C LYS A 42 14.67 23.42 27.99
N VAL A 43 13.94 24.52 28.20
CA VAL A 43 14.36 25.86 27.77
C VAL A 43 14.75 26.65 29.03
N GLY A 44 16.06 26.87 29.25
CA GLY A 44 16.58 27.68 30.37
C GLY A 44 17.77 27.07 31.14
N LYS A 45 18.32 27.86 32.10
CA LYS A 45 19.46 27.51 32.99
C LYS A 45 19.13 26.34 33.96
N GLU A 46 20.14 25.89 34.71
CA GLU A 46 20.06 24.76 35.67
C GLU A 46 18.72 24.74 36.43
N HIS A 47 18.07 23.57 36.42
CA HIS A 47 16.72 23.27 36.95
C HIS A 47 15.49 23.62 36.08
N ALA A 48 15.65 23.92 34.78
CA ALA A 48 14.50 24.07 33.88
C ALA A 48 13.64 22.79 33.77
N ARG A 49 12.32 22.94 33.95
CA ARG A 49 11.31 21.87 33.79
C ARG A 49 11.24 21.45 32.33
N ALA A 50 11.20 20.14 32.08
CA ALA A 50 11.04 19.61 30.73
C ALA A 50 9.55 19.75 30.33
N GLU A 51 9.29 20.49 29.26
CA GLU A 51 7.95 20.65 28.69
C GLU A 51 7.79 19.76 27.47
N LYS A 52 6.68 19.02 27.39
CA LYS A 52 6.37 18.22 26.21
C LYS A 52 5.97 19.16 25.07
N VAL A 53 6.71 19.11 23.98
CA VAL A 53 6.47 19.87 22.76
C VAL A 53 6.19 18.93 21.60
N THR A 54 5.33 19.38 20.69
CA THR A 54 5.04 18.68 19.43
C THR A 54 5.56 19.52 18.28
N PHE A 55 6.35 18.90 17.42
CA PHE A 55 6.86 19.47 16.18
C PHE A 55 6.10 18.86 15.01
N HIS A 56 5.55 19.72 14.16
CA HIS A 56 5.00 19.32 12.87
C HIS A 56 5.91 19.84 11.76
N ARG A 57 6.33 18.95 10.86
CA ARG A 57 7.01 19.32 9.63
C ARG A 57 6.15 18.90 8.45
N THR A 58 5.56 19.88 7.79
CA THR A 58 4.76 19.69 6.57
C THR A 58 5.65 19.31 5.39
N GLY A 59 5.34 18.19 4.74
CA GLY A 59 5.96 17.71 3.51
C GLY A 59 4.95 17.62 2.37
N GLY A 60 5.42 17.78 1.13
CA GLY A 60 4.56 17.76 -0.07
C GLY A 60 4.30 16.36 -0.65
N MET A 61 4.90 15.31 -0.07
CA MET A 61 4.73 13.95 -0.57
C MET A 61 3.35 13.42 -0.22
N CYS A 62 2.58 13.03 -1.23
CA CYS A 62 1.36 12.25 -1.01
C CYS A 62 1.73 10.88 -0.42
N PRO A 63 1.24 10.50 0.78
CA PRO A 63 1.60 9.23 1.40
C PRO A 63 1.03 8.01 0.66
N ARG A 64 0.05 8.20 -0.23
CA ARG A 64 -0.55 7.11 -1.02
C ARG A 64 0.26 6.74 -2.26
N CYS A 65 0.87 7.72 -2.93
CA CYS A 65 1.66 7.49 -4.15
C CYS A 65 3.15 7.76 -3.96
N GLU A 66 3.59 8.11 -2.75
CA GLU A 66 4.98 8.49 -2.43
C GLU A 66 5.52 9.57 -3.37
N GLY A 67 4.65 10.50 -3.79
CA GLY A 67 5.00 11.59 -4.69
C GLY A 67 5.21 11.20 -6.15
N ARG A 68 4.86 9.97 -6.55
CA ARG A 68 4.97 9.49 -7.94
C ARG A 68 3.87 10.03 -8.86
N GLY A 69 2.81 10.64 -8.31
CA GLY A 69 1.70 11.24 -9.07
C GLY A 69 0.65 10.24 -9.57
N THR A 70 0.99 8.96 -9.65
CA THR A 70 0.05 7.87 -9.99
C THR A 70 -0.07 6.93 -8.80
N VAL A 71 -1.29 6.73 -8.30
CA VAL A 71 -1.58 5.57 -7.45
C VAL A 71 -1.83 4.43 -8.40
N THR A 72 -0.93 3.47 -8.41
CA THR A 72 -1.10 2.25 -9.18
C THR A 72 -2.29 1.49 -8.64
N ASP A 73 -3.40 1.53 -9.38
CA ASP A 73 -4.63 0.86 -9.01
C ASP A 73 -4.65 -0.52 -9.65
N MET A 74 -4.98 -1.52 -8.84
CA MET A 74 -4.96 -2.89 -9.32
C MET A 74 -6.33 -3.24 -9.88
N ASP A 75 -6.37 -3.66 -11.14
CA ASP A 75 -7.61 -4.16 -11.73
C ASP A 75 -7.98 -5.50 -11.07
N LEU A 76 -8.95 -5.45 -10.16
CA LEU A 76 -9.44 -6.60 -9.41
C LEU A 76 -9.97 -7.71 -10.34
N THR A 77 -10.49 -7.35 -11.53
CA THR A 77 -10.99 -8.33 -12.49
C THR A 77 -9.89 -9.18 -13.12
N GLN A 78 -8.64 -8.70 -13.08
CA GLN A 78 -7.46 -9.48 -13.47
C GLN A 78 -6.95 -10.37 -12.32
N LEU A 79 -7.32 -10.08 -11.06
CA LEU A 79 -6.87 -10.85 -9.90
C LEU A 79 -7.73 -12.08 -9.66
N TYR A 80 -9.04 -11.93 -9.81
CA TYR A 80 -10.00 -13.02 -9.59
C TYR A 80 -11.22 -12.92 -10.51
N ASP A 81 -11.82 -14.07 -10.78
CA ASP A 81 -13.10 -14.23 -11.47
C ASP A 81 -14.24 -14.21 -10.44
N ALA A 82 -15.04 -13.13 -10.46
CA ALA A 82 -16.14 -12.95 -9.50
C ALA A 82 -17.26 -14.00 -9.67
N SER A 83 -17.39 -14.62 -10.84
CA SER A 83 -18.43 -15.60 -11.13
C SER A 83 -18.15 -16.97 -10.53
N LYS A 84 -16.91 -17.23 -10.11
CA LYS A 84 -16.47 -18.52 -9.56
C LYS A 84 -16.26 -18.45 -8.06
N SER A 85 -16.31 -19.63 -7.44
CA SER A 85 -15.91 -19.80 -6.04
C SER A 85 -14.39 -19.90 -5.92
N LEU A 86 -13.85 -19.64 -4.73
CA LEU A 86 -12.42 -19.81 -4.48
C LEU A 86 -12.01 -21.28 -4.60
N ALA A 87 -12.91 -22.21 -4.24
CA ALA A 87 -12.70 -23.64 -4.42
C ALA A 87 -12.61 -24.05 -5.91
N ASP A 88 -13.39 -23.41 -6.78
CA ASP A 88 -13.42 -23.67 -8.23
C ASP A 88 -12.33 -22.91 -9.02
N GLY A 89 -11.38 -22.29 -8.31
CA GLY A 89 -10.25 -21.62 -8.95
C GLY A 89 -10.57 -20.22 -9.46
N ALA A 90 -11.31 -19.42 -8.68
CA ALA A 90 -11.54 -18.01 -9.00
C ALA A 90 -10.27 -17.16 -9.07
N LEU A 91 -9.15 -17.57 -8.47
CA LEU A 91 -7.91 -16.78 -8.47
C LEU A 91 -7.17 -16.89 -9.81
N LEU A 92 -7.03 -15.76 -10.51
CA LEU A 92 -6.35 -15.65 -11.81
C LEU A 92 -4.87 -15.29 -11.66
N ALA A 93 -4.46 -14.80 -10.48
CA ALA A 93 -3.10 -14.38 -10.20
C ALA A 93 -2.07 -15.54 -10.33
N PRO A 94 -0.90 -15.31 -10.95
CA PRO A 94 0.16 -16.30 -11.05
C PRO A 94 0.59 -16.84 -9.69
N GLY A 95 0.63 -18.16 -9.55
CA GLY A 95 0.98 -18.82 -8.29
C GLY A 95 -0.20 -19.06 -7.33
N TYR A 96 -1.42 -18.66 -7.70
CA TYR A 96 -2.65 -18.90 -6.95
C TYR A 96 -3.58 -19.93 -7.61
N LYS A 97 -3.00 -20.88 -8.36
CA LYS A 97 -3.76 -21.97 -8.99
C LYS A 97 -4.57 -22.75 -7.96
N ALA A 98 -5.78 -23.19 -8.34
CA ALA A 98 -6.64 -24.04 -7.52
C ALA A 98 -5.87 -25.26 -6.98
N GLY A 99 -6.01 -25.53 -5.69
CA GLY A 99 -5.26 -26.60 -4.97
C GLY A 99 -3.81 -26.25 -4.60
N GLY A 100 -3.27 -25.14 -5.08
CA GLY A 100 -1.95 -24.65 -4.65
C GLY A 100 -1.98 -24.09 -3.23
N TRP A 101 -0.83 -24.09 -2.55
CA TRP A 101 -0.71 -23.62 -1.17
C TRP A 101 -1.22 -22.18 -0.96
N ASN A 102 -0.97 -21.28 -1.93
CA ASN A 102 -1.47 -19.91 -1.87
C ASN A 102 -3.00 -19.81 -2.02
N ALA A 103 -3.62 -20.64 -2.85
CA ALA A 103 -5.08 -20.69 -2.97
C ALA A 103 -5.70 -21.32 -1.70
N ARG A 104 -5.05 -22.36 -1.16
CA ARG A 104 -5.46 -23.05 0.06
C ARG A 104 -5.56 -22.12 1.27
N LEU A 105 -4.68 -21.11 1.34
CA LEU A 105 -4.71 -20.08 2.36
C LEU A 105 -6.07 -19.35 2.42
N TYR A 106 -6.65 -19.03 1.26
CA TYR A 106 -7.92 -18.32 1.17
C TYR A 106 -9.10 -19.27 1.34
N THR A 107 -9.04 -20.45 0.70
CA THR A 107 -10.13 -21.43 0.78
C THR A 107 -10.30 -22.02 2.18
N GLU A 108 -9.22 -22.20 2.93
CA GLU A 108 -9.24 -22.75 4.29
C GLU A 108 -9.06 -21.69 5.39
N SER A 109 -9.24 -20.40 5.03
CA SER A 109 -9.12 -19.29 5.98
C SER A 109 -10.19 -19.31 7.07
N GLY A 110 -11.39 -19.84 6.78
CA GLY A 110 -12.54 -19.84 7.68
C GLY A 110 -13.17 -18.45 7.90
N LEU A 111 -12.74 -17.43 7.17
CA LEU A 111 -13.27 -16.06 7.26
C LEU A 111 -14.55 -15.87 6.44
N TYR A 112 -14.72 -16.67 5.38
CA TYR A 112 -15.84 -16.66 4.46
C TYR A 112 -16.03 -18.07 3.90
N ASP A 113 -17.22 -18.33 3.36
CA ASP A 113 -17.49 -19.56 2.63
C ASP A 113 -16.71 -19.56 1.30
N ALA A 114 -15.83 -20.55 1.11
CA ALA A 114 -15.02 -20.69 -0.10
C ALA A 114 -15.76 -21.36 -1.26
N GLY A 115 -16.93 -21.96 -1.00
CA GLY A 115 -17.78 -22.62 -1.99
C GLY A 115 -18.77 -21.68 -2.68
N LYS A 116 -19.01 -20.49 -2.12
CA LYS A 116 -19.84 -19.48 -2.80
C LYS A 116 -19.02 -18.70 -3.83
N PRO A 117 -19.65 -18.25 -4.93
CA PRO A 117 -19.04 -17.32 -5.86
C PRO A 117 -18.58 -16.03 -5.16
N ILE A 118 -17.46 -15.44 -5.57
CA ILE A 118 -16.97 -14.19 -4.96
C ILE A 118 -17.98 -13.05 -5.12
N ALA A 119 -18.75 -13.01 -6.21
CA ALA A 119 -19.84 -12.05 -6.40
C ALA A 119 -20.96 -12.15 -5.33
N ALA A 120 -21.07 -13.27 -4.63
CA ALA A 120 -22.03 -13.48 -3.54
C ALA A 120 -21.43 -13.17 -2.16
N PHE A 121 -20.19 -12.67 -2.08
CA PHE A 121 -19.59 -12.26 -0.82
C PHE A 121 -20.27 -10.99 -0.31
N THR A 122 -20.51 -10.92 1.00
CA THR A 122 -20.91 -9.66 1.63
C THR A 122 -19.74 -8.67 1.60
N GLU A 123 -20.02 -7.37 1.75
CA GLU A 123 -18.98 -6.33 1.77
C GLU A 123 -17.87 -6.63 2.80
N ARG A 124 -18.23 -7.17 3.97
CA ARG A 124 -17.27 -7.55 5.00
C ARG A 124 -16.39 -8.71 4.57
N GLU A 125 -16.97 -9.74 3.97
CA GLU A 125 -16.23 -10.91 3.49
C GLU A 125 -15.33 -10.56 2.31
N LEU A 126 -15.81 -9.71 1.40
CA LEU A 126 -15.03 -9.22 0.28
C LEU A 126 -13.86 -8.36 0.77
N HIS A 127 -14.08 -7.50 1.76
CA HIS A 127 -13.01 -6.75 2.41
C HIS A 127 -12.00 -7.68 3.09
N ASP A 128 -12.47 -8.70 3.84
CA ASP A 128 -11.61 -9.67 4.49
C ASP A 128 -10.81 -10.52 3.48
N PHE A 129 -11.35 -10.77 2.30
CA PHE A 129 -10.66 -11.42 1.19
C PHE A 129 -9.61 -10.51 0.54
N LEU A 130 -9.96 -9.27 0.22
CA LEU A 130 -9.14 -8.40 -0.62
C LEU A 130 -8.13 -7.55 0.16
N TYR A 131 -8.50 -7.00 1.31
CA TYR A 131 -7.79 -5.90 1.96
C TYR A 131 -7.40 -6.16 3.42
N ARG A 132 -7.70 -7.34 3.97
CA ARG A 132 -7.41 -7.64 5.36
C ARG A 132 -5.93 -7.50 5.70
N GLU A 133 -5.68 -6.86 6.84
CA GLU A 133 -4.34 -6.70 7.39
C GLU A 133 -3.73 -8.05 7.84
N PRO A 134 -2.40 -8.17 7.83
CA PRO A 134 -1.69 -9.37 8.27
C PRO A 134 -2.11 -9.85 9.66
N THR A 135 -2.89 -10.93 9.71
CA THR A 135 -3.42 -11.50 10.96
C THR A 135 -2.87 -12.90 11.16
N ARG A 136 -2.24 -13.19 12.30
CA ARG A 136 -1.86 -14.56 12.66
C ARG A 136 -3.09 -15.38 13.02
N MET A 137 -3.30 -16.48 12.34
CA MET A 137 -4.40 -17.41 12.58
C MET A 137 -4.04 -18.83 12.15
N LYS A 138 -4.83 -19.81 12.58
CA LYS A 138 -4.63 -21.21 12.23
C LYS A 138 -5.39 -21.51 10.93
N ILE A 139 -4.66 -21.87 9.87
CA ILE A 139 -5.20 -22.16 8.54
C ILE A 139 -4.70 -23.53 8.14
N ALA A 140 -5.59 -24.40 7.65
CA ALA A 140 -5.24 -25.77 7.27
C ALA A 140 -4.52 -26.56 8.39
N GLY A 141 -4.78 -26.23 9.67
CA GLY A 141 -4.12 -26.85 10.82
C GLY A 141 -2.76 -26.25 11.22
N ILE A 142 -2.23 -25.27 10.49
CA ILE A 142 -0.92 -24.64 10.71
C ILE A 142 -1.09 -23.17 11.14
N ASN A 143 -0.27 -22.69 12.06
CA ASN A 143 -0.23 -21.27 12.41
C ASN A 143 0.43 -20.47 11.29
N MET A 144 -0.33 -19.59 10.65
CA MET A 144 0.12 -18.77 9.52
C MET A 144 -0.38 -17.34 9.64
N THR A 145 0.21 -16.44 8.86
CA THR A 145 -0.30 -15.07 8.72
C THR A 145 -1.19 -14.99 7.49
N TYR A 146 -2.47 -14.73 7.72
CA TYR A 146 -3.42 -14.39 6.66
C TYR A 146 -3.22 -12.92 6.28
N GLU A 147 -3.20 -12.65 4.98
CA GLU A 147 -3.11 -11.30 4.41
C GLU A 147 -4.04 -11.25 3.19
N GLY A 148 -4.75 -10.14 3.01
CA GLY A 148 -5.64 -9.94 1.87
C GLY A 148 -4.92 -10.13 0.53
N LEU A 149 -5.67 -10.50 -0.51
CA LEU A 149 -5.11 -10.79 -1.82
C LEU A 149 -4.35 -9.59 -2.42
N VAL A 150 -4.91 -8.39 -2.30
CA VAL A 150 -4.32 -7.15 -2.85
C VAL A 150 -2.98 -6.80 -2.19
N PRO A 151 -2.88 -6.64 -0.85
CA PRO A 151 -1.59 -6.33 -0.21
C PRO A 151 -0.54 -7.42 -0.45
N ARG A 152 -0.95 -8.69 -0.50
CA ARG A 152 -0.03 -9.81 -0.76
C ARG A 152 0.53 -9.79 -2.18
N ILE A 153 -0.30 -9.56 -3.20
CA ILE A 153 0.16 -9.45 -4.60
C ILE A 153 1.02 -8.19 -4.76
N ARG A 154 0.62 -7.06 -4.17
CA ARG A 154 1.44 -5.84 -4.18
C ARG A 154 2.82 -6.09 -3.59
N LYS A 155 2.91 -6.78 -2.45
CA LYS A 155 4.21 -7.07 -1.82
C LYS A 155 5.05 -8.09 -2.61
N SER A 156 4.43 -9.11 -3.17
CA SER A 156 5.15 -10.19 -3.85
C SER A 156 5.55 -9.87 -5.30
N MET A 157 4.71 -9.12 -6.03
CA MET A 157 4.87 -8.85 -7.46
C MET A 157 5.23 -7.40 -7.75
N LEU A 158 4.69 -6.39 -7.04
CA LEU A 158 4.99 -4.98 -7.34
C LEU A 158 6.26 -4.44 -6.67
N ALA A 159 6.78 -5.11 -5.63
CA ALA A 159 8.01 -4.71 -4.96
C ALA A 159 9.30 -5.24 -5.65
N ARG A 160 9.16 -6.12 -6.66
CA ARG A 160 10.30 -6.65 -7.43
C ARG A 160 10.54 -5.82 -8.68
N ASP A 161 11.79 -5.78 -9.13
CA ASP A 161 12.16 -5.13 -10.39
C ASP A 161 11.47 -5.82 -11.58
N ARG A 162 10.81 -5.05 -12.44
CA ARG A 162 10.05 -5.54 -13.61
C ARG A 162 10.94 -6.31 -14.58
N GLU A 163 12.21 -5.96 -14.67
CA GLU A 163 13.18 -6.60 -15.57
C GLU A 163 13.67 -7.95 -15.03
N ALA A 164 13.61 -8.16 -13.71
CA ALA A 164 13.98 -9.41 -13.05
C ALA A 164 12.81 -10.41 -12.96
N MET A 165 11.62 -10.06 -13.44
CA MET A 165 10.46 -10.95 -13.40
C MET A 165 10.46 -11.96 -14.53
N GLN A 166 9.92 -13.15 -14.26
CA GLN A 166 9.64 -14.11 -15.31
C GLN A 166 8.65 -13.51 -16.32
N PRO A 167 8.78 -13.78 -17.64
CA PRO A 167 7.99 -13.12 -18.67
C PRO A 167 6.47 -13.19 -18.45
N HIS A 168 5.97 -14.33 -17.97
CA HIS A 168 4.56 -14.53 -17.69
C HIS A 168 4.04 -13.74 -16.47
N ILE A 169 4.91 -13.47 -15.49
CA ILE A 169 4.57 -12.64 -14.32
C ILE A 169 4.56 -11.17 -14.73
N ARG A 170 5.55 -10.73 -15.52
CA ARG A 170 5.59 -9.37 -16.05
C ARG A 170 4.35 -9.05 -16.89
N ALA A 171 3.96 -9.95 -17.80
CA ALA A 171 2.74 -9.79 -18.60
C ALA A 171 1.45 -9.74 -17.76
N PHE A 172 1.43 -10.42 -16.61
CA PHE A 172 0.33 -10.31 -15.65
C PHE A 172 0.34 -8.95 -14.95
N VAL A 173 1.49 -8.54 -14.43
CA VAL A 173 1.66 -7.23 -13.78
C VAL A 173 1.25 -6.12 -14.72
N ASP A 174 1.74 -6.08 -15.95
CA ASP A 174 1.40 -5.02 -16.92
C ASP A 174 -0.11 -4.93 -17.26
N ARG A 175 -0.86 -6.03 -17.11
CA ARG A 175 -2.32 -6.04 -17.29
C ARG A 175 -3.09 -5.68 -16.03
N ALA A 176 -2.62 -6.12 -14.87
CA ALA A 176 -3.31 -5.98 -13.60
C ALA A 176 -3.08 -4.62 -12.93
N VAL A 177 -2.24 -3.76 -13.50
CA VAL A 177 -1.64 -2.59 -12.85
C VAL A 177 -1.79 -1.41 -13.81
N THR A 178 -2.74 -0.53 -13.52
CA THR A 178 -3.03 0.69 -14.28
C THR A 178 -2.71 1.95 -13.49
#